data_AF-A0A927C257-F1
#
_entry.id   AF-A0A927C257-F1
#
_cell.length_a   1.000
_cell.length_b   1.000
_cell.length_c   1.000
_cell.angle_alpha   90.00
_cell.angle_beta   90.00
_cell.angle_gamma   90.00
#
_symmetry.space_group_name_H-M   'P 1'
#
loop_
_entity.id
_entity.type
_entity.pdbx_description
1 polymer ?
#
loop_
_entity_poly.entity_id
_entity_poly.type
_entity_poly.pdbx_seq_one_letter_code
_entity_poly.pdbx_strand_id
1 'polypeptide(L)'
;MSRFCLFLAASSFAVLAFAESAEDELPVVKWSPSARAESISPFDGMSCEQLLRARPQNEAEKIDLRERNQRCLGQYQRFLPQQSKAINGARP
;
A
#
# COMPACT_ATOMS: atom_id res chain seq x y z
N MET A 1 -11.51 44.97 46.14
CA MET A 1 -11.15 46.03 45.16
C MET A 1 -9.77 45.69 44.64
N SER A 2 -9.69 45.02 43.49
CA SER A 2 -9.52 45.65 42.16
C SER A 2 -8.09 46.12 41.92
N ARG A 3 -7.37 45.40 41.05
CA ARG A 3 -6.39 45.92 40.08
C ARG A 3 -5.95 44.80 39.14
N PHE A 4 -6.91 44.44 38.30
CA PHE A 4 -6.70 43.80 37.01
C PHE A 4 -5.85 44.70 36.09
N CYS A 5 -5.18 44.05 35.13
CA CYS A 5 -4.84 44.60 33.81
C CYS A 5 -3.78 45.71 33.72
N LEU A 6 -2.48 45.40 33.78
CA LEU A 6 -1.45 46.26 33.17
C LEU A 6 -0.22 45.47 32.67
N PHE A 7 -0.40 44.39 31.91
CA PHE A 7 0.76 43.76 31.24
C PHE A 7 0.49 43.19 29.83
N LEU A 8 -0.56 43.65 29.16
CA LEU A 8 -0.82 43.27 27.77
C LEU A 8 -1.07 44.49 26.89
N ALA A 9 -0.22 45.51 27.05
CA ALA A 9 -0.22 46.71 26.23
C ALA A 9 1.19 46.94 25.67
N ALA A 10 1.61 46.14 24.68
CA ALA A 10 2.71 46.51 23.77
C ALA A 10 2.95 45.51 22.64
N SER A 11 1.91 44.96 22.01
CA SER A 11 2.11 44.27 20.72
C SER A 11 0.91 44.44 19.80
N SER A 12 0.39 45.66 19.71
CA SER A 12 -0.37 46.12 18.54
C SER A 12 0.61 46.34 17.39
N PHE A 13 1.20 45.25 16.91
CA PHE A 13 2.06 45.26 15.74
C PHE A 13 1.16 45.43 14.51
N ALA A 14 1.29 46.60 13.90
CA ALA A 14 1.05 46.89 12.49
C ALA A 14 -0.18 46.24 11.84
N VAL A 15 -1.27 47.01 11.87
CA VAL A 15 -2.21 47.25 10.78
C VAL A 15 -1.95 46.44 9.50
N LEU A 16 -2.88 45.52 9.24
CA LEU A 16 -3.20 44.97 7.92
C LEU A 16 -3.22 46.08 6.86
N ALA A 17 -2.20 46.12 6.00
CA ALA A 17 -2.22 46.92 4.79
C ALA A 17 -1.55 46.11 3.69
N PHE A 18 -2.33 45.25 3.03
CA PHE A 18 -2.25 44.97 1.60
C PHE A 18 -3.40 44.02 1.22
N ALA A 19 -4.60 44.59 1.06
CA ALA A 19 -5.68 43.95 0.33
C ALA A 19 -5.77 44.64 -1.03
N GLU A 20 -4.74 44.46 -1.85
CA GLU A 20 -4.72 44.91 -3.24
C GLU A 20 -4.47 43.68 -4.10
N SER A 21 -5.56 43.20 -4.72
CA SER A 21 -5.60 42.42 -5.96
C SER A 21 -4.38 41.55 -6.27
N ALA A 22 -4.34 40.35 -5.69
CA ALA A 22 -3.52 39.27 -6.22
C ALA A 22 -4.42 38.07 -6.41
N GLU A 23 -5.09 38.04 -7.55
CA GLU A 23 -5.58 36.84 -8.20
C GLU A 23 -4.34 36.00 -8.60
N ASP A 24 -3.48 35.65 -7.65
CA ASP A 24 -2.32 34.81 -7.91
C ASP A 24 -2.83 33.38 -8.01
N GLU A 25 -3.12 32.99 -9.25
CA GLU A 25 -3.42 31.62 -9.67
C GLU A 25 -2.52 30.65 -8.91
N LEU A 26 -3.13 29.88 -7.99
CA LEU A 26 -2.46 28.76 -7.35
C LEU A 26 -1.90 27.87 -8.47
N PRO A 27 -0.59 27.52 -8.45
CA PRO A 27 0.01 26.80 -9.56
C PRO A 27 -0.69 25.45 -9.74
N VAL A 28 -1.44 25.32 -10.83
CA VAL A 28 -2.13 24.07 -11.19
C VAL A 28 -1.07 23.08 -11.67
N VAL A 29 -0.56 22.26 -10.75
CA VAL A 29 0.38 21.19 -11.06
C VAL A 29 -0.36 20.06 -11.77
N LYS A 30 -0.16 19.93 -13.09
CA LYS A 30 -0.63 18.77 -13.86
C LYS A 30 0.24 17.56 -13.57
N TRP A 31 -0.30 16.61 -12.82
CA TRP A 31 0.29 15.29 -12.64
C TRP A 31 -0.01 14.44 -13.87
N SER A 32 1.02 13.98 -14.57
CA SER A 32 0.87 12.95 -15.60
C SER A 32 0.82 11.57 -14.94
N PRO A 33 -0.06 10.66 -15.41
CA PRO A 33 -0.08 9.30 -14.89
C PRO A 33 1.27 8.63 -15.19
N SER A 34 2.02 8.32 -14.14
CA SER A 34 3.24 7.52 -14.27
C SER A 34 2.84 6.06 -14.43
N ALA A 35 3.02 5.50 -15.63
CA ALA A 35 2.89 4.07 -15.83
C ALA A 35 4.06 3.37 -15.11
N ARG A 36 3.75 2.46 -14.19
CA ARG A 36 4.76 1.54 -13.66
C ARG A 36 5.08 0.55 -14.78
N ALA A 37 6.36 0.41 -15.12
CA ALA A 37 6.79 -0.63 -16.04
C ALA A 37 6.41 -2.00 -15.46
N GLU A 38 5.58 -2.75 -16.19
CA GLU A 38 5.20 -4.10 -15.82
C GLU A 38 6.37 -5.02 -16.19
N SER A 39 7.07 -5.53 -15.18
CA SER A 39 8.09 -6.54 -15.38
C SER A 39 7.40 -7.87 -15.66
N ILE A 40 7.51 -8.36 -16.89
CA ILE A 40 6.98 -9.67 -17.27
C ILE A 40 7.85 -10.73 -16.60
N SER A 41 7.24 -11.56 -15.75
CA SER A 41 7.94 -12.69 -15.14
C SER A 41 8.22 -13.75 -16.23
N PRO A 42 9.42 -14.38 -16.23
CA PRO A 42 9.68 -15.50 -17.13
C PRO A 42 8.84 -16.74 -16.80
N PHE A 43 8.18 -16.77 -15.65
CA PHE A 43 7.29 -17.84 -15.19
C PHE A 43 5.81 -17.52 -15.41
N ASP A 44 5.50 -16.32 -15.92
CA ASP A 44 4.14 -15.99 -16.33
C ASP A 44 3.73 -16.86 -17.52
N GLY A 45 2.49 -17.35 -17.47
CA GLY A 45 1.95 -18.28 -18.48
C GLY A 45 2.35 -19.75 -18.31
N MET A 46 3.29 -20.08 -17.42
CA MET A 46 3.59 -21.49 -17.09
C MET A 46 2.47 -22.12 -16.24
N SER A 47 2.17 -23.39 -16.53
CA SER A 47 1.28 -24.21 -15.69
C SER A 47 1.95 -24.56 -14.36
N CYS A 48 1.14 -24.90 -13.35
CA CYS A 48 1.68 -25.28 -12.04
C CYS A 48 2.62 -26.50 -12.11
N GLU A 49 2.35 -27.46 -13.00
CA GLU A 49 3.21 -28.61 -13.23
C GLU A 49 4.53 -28.23 -13.90
N GLN A 50 4.51 -27.22 -14.78
CA GLN A 50 5.72 -26.71 -15.45
C GLN A 50 6.61 -25.94 -14.48
N LEU A 51 6.03 -25.18 -13.54
CA LEU A 51 6.76 -24.44 -12.51
C LEU A 51 7.62 -25.35 -11.61
N LEU A 52 7.17 -26.59 -11.37
CA LEU A 52 7.94 -27.57 -10.59
C LEU A 52 9.29 -27.95 -11.23
N ARG A 53 9.41 -27.79 -12.56
CA ARG A 53 10.62 -28.10 -13.32
C ARG A 53 11.43 -26.85 -13.66
N ALA A 54 10.86 -25.67 -13.44
CA ALA A 54 11.52 -24.40 -13.71
C ALA A 54 12.75 -24.22 -12.81
N ARG A 55 13.83 -23.69 -13.39
CA ARG A 55 15.06 -23.38 -12.64
C ARG A 55 15.33 -21.88 -12.72
N PRO A 56 15.27 -21.16 -11.59
CA PRO A 56 15.57 -19.74 -11.56
C PRO A 56 17.08 -19.52 -11.70
N GLN A 57 17.47 -18.49 -12.44
CA GLN A 57 18.86 -18.14 -12.75
C GLN A 57 19.43 -17.08 -11.80
N ASN A 58 18.56 -16.31 -11.13
CA ASN A 58 18.94 -15.25 -10.20
C ASN A 58 17.98 -15.19 -9.00
N GLU A 59 18.30 -14.34 -8.01
CA GLU A 59 17.50 -14.20 -6.79
C GLU A 59 16.11 -13.60 -7.04
N ALA A 60 15.98 -12.68 -8.00
CA ALA A 60 14.68 -12.11 -8.36
C ALA A 60 13.74 -13.20 -8.90
N GLU A 61 14.25 -14.05 -9.80
CA GLU A 61 13.53 -15.20 -10.32
C GLU A 61 13.20 -16.25 -9.24
N LYS A 62 14.08 -16.45 -8.25
CA LYS A 62 13.76 -17.34 -7.12
C LYS A 62 12.56 -16.84 -6.31
N ILE A 63 12.53 -15.54 -6.04
CA ILE A 63 11.44 -14.90 -5.30
C ILE A 63 10.13 -15.04 -6.07
N ASP A 64 10.18 -14.76 -7.36
CA ASP A 64 9.04 -14.80 -8.26
C ASP A 64 8.51 -16.24 -8.48
N LEU A 65 9.40 -17.21 -8.72
CA LEU A 65 9.03 -18.63 -8.80
C LEU A 65 8.37 -19.12 -7.51
N ARG A 66 8.88 -18.69 -6.35
CA ARG A 66 8.28 -19.02 -5.05
C ARG A 66 6.88 -18.41 -4.90
N GLU A 67 6.68 -17.16 -5.30
CA GLU A 67 5.37 -16.52 -5.26
C GLU A 67 4.36 -17.25 -6.17
N ARG A 68 4.78 -17.57 -7.40
CA ARG A 68 3.97 -18.35 -8.36
C ARG A 68 3.60 -19.72 -7.80
N ASN A 69 4.55 -20.43 -7.18
CA ASN A 69 4.29 -21.73 -6.55
C ASN A 69 3.29 -21.62 -5.39
N GLN A 70 3.36 -20.59 -4.55
CA GLN A 70 2.37 -20.37 -3.48
C GLN A 70 0.98 -20.13 -4.05
N ARG A 71 0.88 -19.36 -5.14
CA ARG A 71 -0.39 -19.11 -5.82
C ARG A 71 -1.01 -20.40 -6.35
N CYS A 72 -0.20 -21.28 -6.93
CA CYS A 72 -0.62 -22.63 -7.34
C CYS A 72 -1.16 -23.44 -6.16
N LEU A 73 -0.43 -23.51 -5.04
CA LEU A 73 -0.88 -24.24 -3.84
C LEU A 73 -2.21 -23.71 -3.29
N GLY A 74 -2.42 -22.40 -3.30
CA GLY A 74 -3.68 -21.79 -2.89
C GLY A 74 -4.88 -22.17 -3.77
N GLN A 75 -4.66 -22.50 -5.04
CA GLN A 75 -5.73 -23.03 -5.91
C GLN A 75 -6.11 -24.46 -5.48
N TYR A 76 -5.13 -25.31 -5.18
CA TYR A 76 -5.39 -26.69 -4.75
C TYR A 76 -6.07 -26.76 -3.37
N GLN A 77 -5.77 -25.83 -2.46
CA GLN A 77 -6.41 -25.77 -1.14
C GLN A 77 -7.94 -25.66 -1.20
N ARG A 78 -8.51 -25.09 -2.26
CA ARG A 78 -9.97 -24.97 -2.44
C ARG A 78 -10.66 -26.32 -2.67
N PHE A 79 -9.90 -27.33 -3.08
CA PHE A 79 -10.39 -28.68 -3.32
C PHE A 79 -10.12 -29.63 -2.16
N LEU A 80 -9.35 -29.19 -1.15
CA LEU A 80 -9.22 -29.96 0.07
C LEU A 80 -10.54 -29.85 0.85
N PRO A 81 -11.11 -30.97 1.33
CA PRO A 81 -12.27 -30.90 2.19
C PRO A 81 -11.88 -30.05 3.41
N GLN A 82 -12.58 -28.93 3.60
CA GLN A 82 -12.47 -28.17 4.83
C GLN A 82 -12.91 -29.14 5.93
N GLN A 83 -11.98 -29.56 6.79
CA GLN A 83 -12.29 -30.48 7.87
C GLN A 83 -13.48 -29.88 8.62
N SER A 84 -14.66 -30.47 8.42
CA SER A 84 -15.87 -30.09 9.11
C SER A 84 -15.56 -30.27 10.59
N LYS A 85 -15.64 -29.17 11.34
CA LYS A 85 -15.62 -29.23 12.80
C LYS A 85 -16.61 -30.30 13.28
N ALA A 86 -16.20 -31.01 14.33
CA ALA A 86 -16.96 -31.97 15.14
C ALA A 86 -16.76 -33.45 14.83
N ILE A 87 -15.59 -34.00 15.19
CA ILE A 87 -15.56 -35.26 15.95
C ILE A 87 -14.43 -35.12 16.99
N ASN A 88 -14.79 -34.72 18.21
CA ASN A 88 -14.12 -35.10 19.46
C ASN A 88 -14.94 -34.57 20.65
N GLY A 89 -16.22 -34.94 20.66
CA GLY A 89 -16.93 -35.21 21.91
C GLY A 89 -16.75 -36.70 22.22
N ALA A 90 -15.53 -37.12 22.55
CA ALA A 90 -15.23 -38.45 23.05
C ALA A 90 -13.80 -38.46 23.62
N ARG A 91 -13.67 -38.09 24.89
CA ARG A 91 -12.54 -38.53 25.71
C ARG A 91 -13.14 -39.25 26.93
N PRO A 92 -12.87 -40.56 27.12
CA PRO A 92 -13.21 -41.24 28.36
C PRO A 92 -12.41 -40.68 29.54
#